data_AF-A0A382YUN4-F1
#
_entry.id   AF-A0A382YUN4-F1
#
_cell.length_a   1.000
_cell.length_b   1.000
_cell.length_c   1.000
_cell.angle_alpha   90.00
_cell.angle_beta   90.00
_cell.angle_gamma   90.00
#
_symmetry.space_group_name_H-M   'P 1'
#
loop_
_entity.id
_entity.type
_entity.pdbx_description
1 polymer ?
#
loop_
_entity_poly.entity_id
_entity_poly.type
_entity_poly.pdbx_seq_one_letter_code
_entity_poly.pdbx_strand_id
1 'polypeptide(L)'
;MKQSITLIIIFLHLLTSHLFGLETGVLYQYVTSSGFVWRSIGSDKLQPKYKGEIKNGKPNGFGFQTYKNGDKYFGEHKNGLPNGQGRSTYPDGSMYLGEFKDGKFHGQGTFIWNDGYNHVGEFKDGTPNGQGTETLPNGQLVGEYKDGNPWNVKGYNKDGKIISKYVNG
;
A
#
# COMPACT_ATOMS: atom_id res chain seq x y z
N MET A 1 -5.01 18.06 23.73
CA MET A 1 -6.10 17.06 23.75
C MET A 1 -5.98 15.92 22.73
N LYS A 2 -5.25 16.05 21.59
CA LYS A 2 -5.10 14.93 20.63
C LYS A 2 -4.11 13.82 21.06
N GLN A 3 -3.13 14.11 21.94
CA GLN A 3 -2.15 13.10 22.35
C GLN A 3 -2.70 12.04 23.32
N SER A 4 -3.69 12.38 24.15
CA SER A 4 -4.26 11.44 25.13
C SER A 4 -5.15 10.36 24.50
N ILE A 5 -5.83 10.65 23.39
CA ILE A 5 -6.68 9.68 22.68
C ILE A 5 -5.81 8.63 21.97
N THR A 6 -4.71 9.04 21.34
CA THR A 6 -3.75 8.12 20.70
C THR A 6 -3.12 7.17 21.73
N LEU A 7 -2.76 7.67 22.92
CA LEU A 7 -2.16 6.84 23.96
C LEU A 7 -3.15 5.81 24.54
N ILE A 8 -4.43 6.17 24.69
CA ILE A 8 -5.49 5.26 25.13
C ILE A 8 -5.77 4.16 24.09
N ILE A 9 -5.75 4.49 22.79
CA ILE A 9 -5.95 3.51 21.71
C ILE A 9 -4.78 2.51 21.65
N ILE A 10 -3.54 2.98 21.83
CA ILE A 10 -2.35 2.11 21.89
C ILE A 10 -2.42 1.17 23.09
N PHE A 11 -2.83 1.69 24.26
CA PHE A 11 -2.93 0.90 25.49
C PHE A 11 -4.05 -0.14 25.44
N LEU A 12 -5.18 0.18 24.79
CA LEU A 12 -6.28 -0.77 24.58
C LEU A 12 -5.90 -1.90 23.62
N HIS A 13 -5.14 -1.60 22.55
CA HIS A 13 -4.61 -2.62 21.63
C HIS A 13 -3.59 -3.57 22.30
N LEU A 14 -2.76 -3.05 23.20
CA LEU A 14 -1.79 -3.84 23.98
C LEU A 14 -2.44 -4.81 24.96
N LEU A 15 -3.63 -4.49 25.50
CA LEU A 15 -4.37 -5.41 26.39
C LEU A 15 -5.10 -6.51 25.61
N THR A 16 -5.63 -6.22 24.43
CA THR A 16 -6.36 -7.20 23.62
C THR A 16 -5.45 -8.20 22.93
N SER A 17 -4.22 -7.83 22.58
CA SER A 17 -3.27 -8.72 21.90
C SER A 17 -2.92 -9.97 22.72
N HIS A 18 -2.82 -9.85 24.05
CA HIS A 18 -2.61 -10.98 24.97
C HIS A 18 -3.80 -11.94 25.07
N LEU A 19 -5.04 -11.48 24.84
CA LEU A 19 -6.23 -12.36 24.87
C LEU A 19 -6.49 -13.10 23.56
N PHE A 20 -5.91 -12.66 22.43
CA PHE A 20 -6.17 -13.22 21.10
C PHE A 20 -4.98 -13.94 20.45
N GLY A 21 -3.86 -14.12 21.17
CA GLY A 21 -2.66 -14.77 20.62
C GLY A 21 -1.97 -13.96 19.53
N LEU A 22 -2.07 -12.62 19.61
CA LEU A 22 -1.33 -11.70 18.75
C LEU A 22 -0.03 -11.33 19.47
N GLU A 23 1.08 -11.84 18.97
CA GLU A 23 2.41 -11.48 19.44
C GLU A 23 2.93 -10.32 18.61
N THR A 24 3.62 -9.35 19.22
CA THR A 24 4.38 -8.36 18.43
C THR A 24 5.84 -8.77 18.36
N GLY A 25 6.46 -8.68 17.19
CA GLY A 25 7.86 -9.07 17.06
C GLY A 25 8.53 -8.59 15.77
N VAL A 26 9.72 -9.13 15.53
CA VAL A 26 10.51 -8.88 14.31
C VAL A 26 10.65 -10.18 13.56
N LEU A 27 10.40 -10.14 12.25
CA LEU A 27 10.59 -11.27 11.35
C LEU A 27 11.41 -10.84 10.14
N TYR A 28 12.19 -11.77 9.60
CA TYR A 28 13.01 -11.61 8.41
C TYR A 28 12.52 -12.58 7.34
N GLN A 29 12.39 -12.11 6.11
CA GLN A 29 11.92 -12.91 4.98
C GLN A 29 13.08 -13.62 4.29
N TYR A 30 12.96 -14.92 4.09
CA TYR A 30 13.93 -15.78 3.40
C TYR A 30 13.28 -16.41 2.18
N VAL A 31 13.93 -16.30 1.02
CA VAL A 31 13.51 -17.00 -0.19
C VAL A 31 13.95 -18.46 -0.12
N THR A 32 13.07 -19.38 -0.50
CA THR A 32 13.29 -20.81 -0.61
C THR A 32 12.93 -21.28 -2.03
N SER A 33 13.23 -22.53 -2.36
CA SER A 33 12.79 -23.14 -3.62
C SER A 33 11.26 -23.21 -3.79
N SER A 34 10.51 -23.11 -2.69
CA SER A 34 9.05 -23.17 -2.63
C SER A 34 8.37 -21.81 -2.42
N GLY A 35 9.11 -20.70 -2.46
CA GLY A 35 8.59 -19.36 -2.23
C GLY A 35 9.38 -18.63 -1.15
N PHE A 36 8.73 -18.26 -0.04
CA PHE A 36 9.40 -17.60 1.07
C PHE A 36 8.89 -18.06 2.42
N VAL A 37 9.75 -17.90 3.44
CA VAL A 37 9.44 -18.17 4.84
C VAL A 37 9.84 -16.98 5.71
N TRP A 38 9.17 -16.83 6.85
CA TRP A 38 9.51 -15.83 7.87
C TRP A 38 10.28 -16.48 9.02
N ARG A 39 11.30 -15.80 9.54
CA ARG A 39 12.12 -16.27 10.67
C ARG A 39 12.37 -15.12 11.64
N SER A 40 12.46 -15.40 12.94
CA SER A 40 12.75 -14.39 13.98
C SER A 40 14.23 -13.99 14.06
N ILE A 41 15.11 -14.74 13.41
CA ILE A 41 16.55 -14.46 13.35
C ILE A 41 16.90 -14.02 11.93
N GLY A 42 17.66 -12.94 11.81
CA GLY A 42 18.13 -12.40 10.54
C GLY A 42 18.95 -11.12 10.73
N SER A 43 19.17 -10.41 9.63
CA SER A 43 19.97 -9.21 9.53
C SER A 43 19.23 -8.15 8.72
N ASP A 44 19.09 -6.97 9.32
CA ASP A 44 18.50 -5.79 8.69
C ASP A 44 19.18 -5.41 7.37
N LYS A 45 20.44 -5.82 7.16
CA LYS A 45 21.21 -5.56 5.93
C LYS A 45 20.94 -6.58 4.82
N LEU A 46 20.47 -7.78 5.15
CA LEU A 46 20.48 -8.92 4.22
C LEU A 46 19.09 -9.42 3.86
N GLN A 47 18.07 -9.20 4.69
CA GLN A 47 16.71 -9.69 4.46
C GLN A 47 15.69 -8.55 4.56
N PRO A 48 14.57 -8.65 3.82
CA PRO A 48 13.38 -7.87 4.15
C PRO A 48 12.99 -8.12 5.60
N LYS A 49 12.61 -7.06 6.28
CA LYS A 49 12.33 -7.06 7.71
C LYS A 49 10.90 -6.61 7.93
N TYR A 50 10.20 -7.33 8.78
CA TYR A 50 8.90 -6.97 9.31
C TYR A 50 9.02 -6.68 10.80
N LYS A 51 8.30 -5.66 11.27
CA LYS A 51 8.09 -5.37 12.69
C LYS A 51 6.62 -5.05 12.93
N GLY A 52 5.94 -5.85 13.74
CA GLY A 52 4.52 -5.65 14.01
C GLY A 52 3.88 -6.88 14.59
N GLU A 53 2.57 -6.99 14.40
CA GLU A 53 1.74 -8.10 14.85
C GLU A 53 2.04 -9.41 14.07
N ILE A 54 2.09 -10.51 14.82
CA ILE A 54 2.48 -11.84 14.35
C ILE A 54 1.42 -12.83 14.81
N LYS A 55 1.00 -13.68 13.87
CA LYS A 55 0.14 -14.83 14.13
C LYS A 55 0.69 -16.04 13.40
N ASN A 56 0.84 -17.15 14.11
CA ASN A 56 1.37 -18.41 13.57
C ASN A 56 2.72 -18.23 12.83
N GLY A 57 3.63 -17.44 13.43
CA GLY A 57 4.96 -17.19 12.89
C GLY A 57 5.02 -16.33 11.62
N LYS A 58 3.91 -15.66 11.25
CA LYS A 58 3.83 -14.79 10.07
C LYS A 58 3.31 -13.39 10.44
N PRO A 59 3.70 -12.33 9.71
CA PRO A 59 3.05 -11.03 9.79
C PRO A 59 1.53 -11.16 9.65
N ASN A 60 0.78 -10.64 10.63
CA ASN A 60 -0.67 -10.69 10.66
C ASN A 60 -1.20 -9.58 11.57
N GLY A 61 -1.96 -8.63 11.03
CA GLY A 61 -2.28 -7.36 11.69
C GLY A 61 -1.37 -6.22 11.23
N PHE A 62 -1.32 -5.13 11.97
CA PHE A 62 -0.57 -3.94 11.59
C PHE A 62 0.93 -4.11 11.80
N GLY A 63 1.71 -3.59 10.86
CA GLY A 63 3.16 -3.54 11.02
C GLY A 63 3.88 -2.75 9.93
N PHE A 64 5.19 -2.67 10.11
CA PHE A 64 6.12 -2.03 9.19
C PHE A 64 6.96 -3.10 8.51
N GLN A 65 7.02 -3.06 7.18
CA GLN A 65 7.89 -3.91 6.37
C GLN A 65 8.87 -3.06 5.57
N THR A 66 10.15 -3.42 5.61
CA THR A 66 11.20 -2.83 4.77
C THR A 66 11.73 -3.88 3.82
N TYR A 67 11.84 -3.53 2.54
CA TYR A 67 12.29 -4.42 1.48
C TYR A 67 13.74 -4.13 1.07
N LYS A 68 14.37 -5.08 0.37
CA LYS A 68 15.79 -4.98 -0.04
C LYS A 68 16.06 -3.82 -0.99
N ASN A 69 15.10 -3.49 -1.85
CA ASN A 69 15.19 -2.37 -2.79
C ASN A 69 15.02 -1.01 -2.10
N GLY A 70 14.74 -0.98 -0.79
CA GLY A 70 14.52 0.25 -0.02
C GLY A 70 13.05 0.63 0.10
N ASP A 71 12.13 -0.08 -0.56
CA ASP A 71 10.70 0.12 -0.39
C ASP A 71 10.31 -0.10 1.07
N LYS A 72 9.30 0.64 1.50
CA LYS A 72 8.72 0.50 2.84
C LYS A 72 7.22 0.41 2.72
N TYR A 73 6.65 -0.49 3.50
CA TYR A 73 5.22 -0.64 3.67
C TYR A 73 4.86 -0.46 5.14
N PHE A 74 3.79 0.27 5.39
CA PHE A 74 3.13 0.34 6.69
C PHE A 74 1.66 0.06 6.51
N GLY A 75 1.12 -0.91 7.23
CA GLY A 75 -0.29 -1.24 7.15
C GLY A 75 -0.60 -2.64 7.61
N GLU A 76 -1.79 -3.06 7.26
CA GLU A 76 -2.32 -4.38 7.60
C GLU A 76 -1.63 -5.49 6.81
N HIS A 77 -1.34 -6.58 7.49
CA HIS A 77 -0.81 -7.80 6.89
C HIS A 77 -1.77 -8.95 7.17
N LYS A 78 -1.88 -9.87 6.21
CA LYS A 78 -2.58 -11.13 6.39
C LYS A 78 -1.71 -12.25 5.85
N ASN A 79 -1.45 -13.25 6.68
CA ASN A 79 -0.66 -14.43 6.33
C ASN A 79 0.72 -14.10 5.71
N GLY A 80 1.34 -13.01 6.17
CA GLY A 80 2.67 -12.59 5.73
C GLY A 80 2.72 -11.67 4.51
N LEU A 81 1.57 -11.20 4.01
CA LEU A 81 1.48 -10.28 2.87
C LEU A 81 0.70 -9.02 3.26
N PRO A 82 1.04 -7.84 2.69
CA PRO A 82 0.19 -6.65 2.74
C PRO A 82 -1.24 -6.96 2.31
N ASN A 83 -2.23 -6.61 3.14
CA ASN A 83 -3.64 -6.91 2.91
C ASN A 83 -4.51 -6.00 3.77
N GLY A 84 -5.48 -5.29 3.20
CA GLY A 84 -6.23 -4.23 3.89
C GLY A 84 -5.65 -2.85 3.63
N GLN A 85 -5.82 -1.90 4.55
CA GLN A 85 -5.34 -0.53 4.34
C GLN A 85 -3.83 -0.43 4.60
N GLY A 86 -3.14 0.34 3.77
CA GLY A 86 -1.73 0.61 4.00
C GLY A 86 -1.14 1.72 3.14
N ARG A 87 0.15 1.96 3.39
CA ARG A 87 0.97 2.94 2.70
C ARG A 87 2.27 2.29 2.25
N SER A 88 2.54 2.34 0.96
CA SER A 88 3.86 2.03 0.40
C SER A 88 4.61 3.33 0.06
N THR A 89 5.89 3.38 0.38
CA THR A 89 6.79 4.47 -0.02
C THR A 89 8.01 3.88 -0.71
N TYR A 90 8.44 4.54 -1.78
CA TYR A 90 9.51 4.08 -2.65
C TYR A 90 10.75 4.97 -2.55
N PRO A 91 11.96 4.46 -2.82
CA PRO A 91 13.20 5.24 -2.78
C PRO A 91 13.21 6.45 -3.72
N ASP A 92 12.47 6.37 -4.83
CA ASP A 92 12.36 7.45 -5.82
C ASP A 92 11.47 8.62 -5.34
N GLY A 93 10.85 8.48 -4.16
CA GLY A 93 9.95 9.47 -3.57
C GLY A 93 8.47 9.24 -3.86
N SER A 94 8.14 8.32 -4.76
CA SER A 94 6.74 7.95 -5.03
C SER A 94 6.12 7.25 -3.82
N MET A 95 4.79 7.25 -3.77
CA MET A 95 4.03 6.57 -2.72
C MET A 95 2.67 6.11 -3.18
N TYR A 96 2.16 5.07 -2.53
CA TYR A 96 0.78 4.62 -2.62
C TYR A 96 0.13 4.64 -1.25
N LEU A 97 -1.10 5.09 -1.18
CA LEU A 97 -1.98 5.01 -0.01
C LEU A 97 -3.31 4.41 -0.45
N GLY A 98 -3.71 3.30 0.14
CA GLY A 98 -4.97 2.67 -0.22
C GLY A 98 -5.05 1.21 0.21
N GLU A 99 -5.93 0.48 -0.46
CA GLU A 99 -6.19 -0.92 -0.21
C GLU A 99 -5.13 -1.83 -0.84
N PHE A 100 -4.81 -2.91 -0.13
CA PHE A 100 -3.91 -3.96 -0.57
C PHE A 100 -4.64 -5.30 -0.54
N LYS A 101 -4.32 -6.14 -1.51
CA LYS A 101 -4.73 -7.55 -1.54
C LYS A 101 -3.57 -8.40 -2.00
N ASP A 102 -3.19 -9.35 -1.16
CA ASP A 102 -2.12 -10.31 -1.43
C ASP A 102 -0.81 -9.65 -1.91
N GLY A 103 -0.44 -8.54 -1.28
CA GLY A 103 0.78 -7.78 -1.58
C GLY A 103 0.67 -6.78 -2.72
N LYS A 104 -0.48 -6.66 -3.40
CA LYS A 104 -0.69 -5.74 -4.52
C LYS A 104 -1.67 -4.63 -4.15
N PHE A 105 -1.55 -3.48 -4.82
CA PHE A 105 -2.58 -2.44 -4.77
C PHE A 105 -3.91 -3.00 -5.30
N HIS A 106 -4.98 -2.68 -4.59
CA HIS A 106 -6.32 -3.15 -4.90
C HIS A 106 -7.33 -2.09 -4.45
N GLY A 107 -8.61 -2.23 -4.82
CA GLY A 107 -9.68 -1.38 -4.29
C GLY A 107 -9.43 0.11 -4.54
N GLN A 108 -9.82 0.96 -3.59
CA GLN A 108 -9.58 2.40 -3.70
C GLN A 108 -8.17 2.77 -3.23
N GLY A 109 -7.53 3.68 -3.95
CA GLY A 109 -6.24 4.22 -3.53
C GLY A 109 -5.83 5.48 -4.25
N THR A 110 -4.71 6.01 -3.78
CA THR A 110 -4.01 7.15 -4.35
C THR A 110 -2.56 6.78 -4.57
N PHE A 111 -2.13 6.79 -5.83
CA PHE A 111 -0.72 6.72 -6.18
C PHE A 111 -0.20 8.12 -6.49
N ILE A 112 0.95 8.49 -5.92
CA ILE A 112 1.63 9.77 -6.14
C ILE A 112 3.01 9.44 -6.69
N TRP A 113 3.27 9.87 -7.92
CA TRP A 113 4.57 9.76 -8.56
C TRP A 113 5.51 10.87 -8.05
N ASN A 114 6.81 10.64 -8.21
CA ASN A 114 7.83 11.57 -7.72
C ASN A 114 7.91 12.88 -8.52
N ASP A 115 7.36 12.90 -9.73
CA ASP A 115 7.24 14.07 -10.60
C ASP A 115 5.99 14.92 -10.28
N GLY A 116 5.21 14.53 -9.28
CA GLY A 116 4.01 15.25 -8.83
C GLY A 116 2.72 14.83 -9.52
N TYR A 117 2.76 13.87 -10.46
CA TYR A 117 1.54 13.22 -10.93
C TYR A 117 0.89 12.44 -9.82
N ASN A 118 -0.42 12.29 -9.92
CA ASN A 118 -1.15 11.37 -9.05
C ASN A 118 -2.32 10.73 -9.77
N HIS A 119 -2.70 9.56 -9.29
CA HIS A 119 -3.90 8.86 -9.68
C HIS A 119 -4.68 8.56 -8.42
N VAL A 120 -5.94 8.98 -8.39
CA VAL A 120 -6.91 8.69 -7.33
C VAL A 120 -8.03 7.88 -7.96
N GLY A 121 -8.23 6.65 -7.49
CA GLY A 121 -9.25 5.79 -8.07
C GLY A 121 -9.09 4.32 -7.71
N GLU A 122 -9.68 3.49 -8.57
CA GLU A 122 -9.69 2.03 -8.42
C GLU A 122 -8.39 1.39 -8.93
N PHE A 123 -7.89 0.41 -8.17
CA PHE A 123 -6.74 -0.41 -8.50
C PHE A 123 -7.11 -1.89 -8.51
N LYS A 124 -6.48 -2.63 -9.42
CA LYS A 124 -6.55 -4.08 -9.45
C LYS A 124 -5.19 -4.64 -9.85
N ASP A 125 -4.73 -5.63 -9.08
CA ASP A 125 -3.46 -6.32 -9.34
C ASP A 125 -2.25 -5.38 -9.50
N GLY A 126 -2.26 -4.24 -8.80
CA GLY A 126 -1.16 -3.27 -8.81
C GLY A 126 -1.30 -2.13 -9.82
N THR A 127 -2.33 -2.13 -10.67
CA THR A 127 -2.51 -1.09 -11.71
C THR A 127 -3.87 -0.38 -11.58
N PRO A 128 -3.96 0.89 -12.02
CA PRO A 128 -5.24 1.58 -12.20
C PRO A 128 -6.21 0.74 -13.05
N ASN A 129 -7.39 0.45 -12.50
CA ASN A 129 -8.38 -0.42 -13.12
C ASN A 129 -9.77 -0.11 -12.55
N GLY A 130 -10.63 0.52 -13.35
CA GLY A 130 -11.92 1.07 -12.91
C GLY A 130 -11.94 2.59 -13.02
N GLN A 131 -12.81 3.25 -12.26
CA GLN A 131 -12.92 4.72 -12.29
C GLN A 131 -11.76 5.38 -11.55
N GLY A 132 -11.25 6.47 -12.13
CA GLY A 132 -10.18 7.25 -11.51
C GLY A 132 -10.01 8.63 -12.11
N THR A 133 -9.21 9.42 -11.41
CA THR A 133 -8.73 10.75 -11.83
C THR A 133 -7.22 10.76 -11.79
N GLU A 134 -6.60 11.10 -12.90
CA GLU A 134 -5.16 11.31 -13.00
C GLU A 134 -4.87 12.80 -13.15
N THR A 135 -4.10 13.35 -12.21
CA THR A 135 -3.68 14.75 -12.22
C THR A 135 -2.38 14.90 -13.00
N LEU A 136 -2.39 15.77 -14.01
CA LEU A 136 -1.27 16.12 -14.90
C LEU A 136 -0.84 17.58 -14.63
N PRO A 137 0.31 18.10 -15.14
CA PRO A 137 0.74 19.46 -14.81
C PRO A 137 -0.20 20.53 -15.40
N ASN A 138 -0.93 20.17 -16.45
CA ASN A 138 -1.76 21.05 -17.26
C ASN A 138 -3.27 20.75 -17.15
N GLY A 139 -3.67 19.82 -16.29
CA GLY A 139 -5.05 19.36 -16.26
C GLY A 139 -5.24 18.04 -15.53
N GLN A 140 -6.29 17.33 -15.93
CA GLN A 140 -6.62 16.01 -15.38
C GLN A 140 -7.31 15.14 -16.43
N LEU A 141 -7.11 13.83 -16.32
CA LEU A 141 -7.92 12.83 -17.02
C LEU A 141 -8.89 12.23 -16.01
N VAL A 142 -10.17 12.16 -16.36
CA VAL A 142 -11.21 11.59 -15.50
C VAL A 142 -12.00 10.56 -16.29
N GLY A 143 -12.09 9.35 -15.75
CA GLY A 143 -12.93 8.28 -16.30
C GLY A 143 -12.40 6.89 -16.00
N GLU A 144 -12.62 5.97 -16.93
CA GLU A 144 -12.29 4.56 -16.75
C GLU A 144 -10.86 4.25 -17.20
N TYR A 145 -10.16 3.46 -16.39
CA TYR A 145 -8.83 2.92 -16.64
C TYR A 145 -8.90 1.39 -16.74
N LYS A 146 -8.04 0.81 -17.58
CA LYS A 146 -7.91 -0.64 -17.74
C LYS A 146 -6.45 -1.03 -17.85
N ASP A 147 -6.04 -1.93 -16.96
CA ASP A 147 -4.68 -2.47 -16.90
C ASP A 147 -3.60 -1.38 -16.87
N GLY A 148 -3.88 -0.29 -16.15
CA GLY A 148 -3.02 0.87 -15.99
C GLY A 148 -3.14 1.94 -17.08
N ASN A 149 -3.95 1.73 -18.11
CA ASN A 149 -4.08 2.66 -19.24
C ASN A 149 -5.44 3.39 -19.22
N PRO A 150 -5.51 4.65 -19.66
CA PRO A 150 -6.78 5.32 -19.90
C PRO A 150 -7.61 4.52 -20.93
N TRP A 151 -8.86 4.21 -20.59
CA TRP A 151 -9.78 3.46 -21.44
C TRP A 151 -10.91 4.37 -21.93
N ASN A 152 -11.78 4.84 -21.04
CA ASN A 152 -12.86 5.77 -21.36
C ASN A 152 -12.74 7.04 -20.51
N VAL A 153 -11.85 7.97 -20.90
CA VAL A 153 -11.55 9.17 -20.11
C VAL A 153 -11.83 10.48 -20.86
N LYS A 154 -12.15 11.52 -20.10
CA LYS A 154 -12.21 12.91 -20.56
C LYS A 154 -11.03 13.67 -19.99
N GLY A 155 -10.31 14.40 -20.83
CA GLY A 155 -9.27 15.32 -20.39
C GLY A 155 -9.81 16.73 -20.20
N TYR A 156 -9.45 17.33 -19.07
CA TYR A 156 -9.82 18.69 -18.69
C TYR A 156 -8.57 19.53 -18.53
N ASN A 157 -8.59 20.77 -19.00
CA ASN A 157 -7.54 21.73 -18.68
C ASN A 157 -7.70 22.27 -17.24
N LYS A 158 -6.81 23.17 -16.80
CA LYS A 158 -6.87 23.81 -15.48
C LYS A 158 -8.16 24.60 -15.20
N ASP A 159 -8.82 25.08 -16.25
CA ASP A 159 -10.09 25.82 -16.14
C ASP A 159 -11.32 24.89 -16.08
N GLY A 160 -11.11 23.57 -16.11
CA GLY A 160 -12.19 22.58 -16.12
C GLY A 160 -12.88 22.45 -17.48
N LYS A 161 -12.33 23.02 -18.55
CA LYS A 161 -12.84 22.83 -19.91
C LYS A 161 -12.36 21.50 -20.46
N ILE A 162 -13.28 20.73 -21.04
CA ILE A 162 -12.93 19.49 -21.76
C ILE A 162 -12.06 19.86 -22.97
N ILE A 163 -10.88 19.25 -23.04
CA ILE A 163 -9.91 19.44 -24.12
C ILE A 163 -9.65 18.15 -24.90
N SER A 164 -10.02 16.99 -24.35
CA SER A 164 -9.85 15.71 -25.02
C SER A 164 -10.88 14.68 -24.54
N LYS A 165 -11.11 13.67 -25.37
CA LYS A 165 -11.87 12.47 -25.04
C LYS A 165 -11.13 11.27 -25.62
N TYR A 166 -10.92 10.25 -24.82
CA TYR A 166 -10.31 8.98 -25.21
C TYR A 166 -11.34 7.88 -24.99
N VAL A 167 -11.54 7.05 -26.00
CA VAL A 167 -12.54 5.98 -26.00
C VAL A 167 -11.86 4.69 -26.46
N ASN A 168 -11.68 3.78 -25.52
CA ASN A 168 -11.07 2.45 -25.60
C ASN A 168 -9.57 2.37 -25.93
N GLY A 169 -8.80 3.42 -25.63
CA GLY A 169 -7.35 3.43 -25.83
C GLY A 169 -6.93 3.77 -27.25
#